data_AF-A0A925QRN9-F1
#
_entry.id   AF-A0A925QRN9-F1
#
_cell.length_a   1.000
_cell.length_b   1.000
_cell.length_c   1.000
_cell.angle_alpha   90.00
_cell.angle_beta   90.00
_cell.angle_gamma   90.00
#
_symmetry.space_group_name_H-M   'P 1'
#
loop_
_entity.id
_entity.type
_entity.pdbx_description
1 polymer ?
#
loop_
_entity_poly.entity_id
_entity_poly.type
_entity_poly.pdbx_seq_one_letter_code
_entity_poly.pdbx_strand_id
1 'polypeptide(L)'
;MNTPDEALQADYTRDFLIALYSHKAVTGFIMWGFWESAHWKPAAAMFRSDWSEKPNLQVWKDLVLGAWKTRLDGVSSAQGELDVRGHHGRYRVTASVNGKTVSREFDLAPGGGRVVLQLP
;
A
#
# COMPACT_ATOMS: atom_id res chain seq x y z
N MET A 1 -10.70 -13.86 9.87
CA MET A 1 -12.02 -14.44 10.17
C MET A 1 -11.87 -15.96 10.24
N ASN A 2 -12.38 -16.63 11.28
CA ASN A 2 -12.22 -18.08 11.45
C ASN A 2 -13.44 -18.84 10.89
N THR A 3 -13.41 -19.15 9.60
CA THR A 3 -14.49 -19.83 8.85
C THR A 3 -13.88 -20.67 7.73
N PRO A 4 -14.47 -21.81 7.30
CA PRO A 4 -14.00 -22.53 6.11
C PRO A 4 -14.31 -21.80 4.79
N ASP A 5 -15.19 -20.81 4.80
CA ASP A 5 -15.54 -20.01 3.62
C ASP A 5 -14.44 -18.98 3.31
N GLU A 6 -13.51 -19.33 2.41
CA GLU A 6 -12.40 -18.45 2.02
C GLU A 6 -12.84 -17.20 1.25
N ALA A 7 -13.99 -17.22 0.57
CA ALA A 7 -14.52 -16.06 -0.11
C ALA A 7 -15.02 -15.02 0.91
N LEU A 8 -15.76 -15.47 1.93
CA LEU A 8 -16.16 -14.62 3.05
C LEU A 8 -14.95 -14.06 3.81
N GLN A 9 -13.87 -14.84 3.95
CA GLN A 9 -12.64 -14.30 4.54
C GLN A 9 -12.07 -13.15 3.72
N ALA A 10 -12.07 -13.27 2.39
CA ALA A 10 -11.58 -12.22 1.49
C ALA A 10 -12.45 -10.96 1.54
N ASP A 11 -13.77 -11.11 1.49
CA ASP A 11 -14.73 -10.01 1.60
C ASP A 11 -14.57 -9.29 2.94
N TYR A 12 -14.52 -10.04 4.05
CA TYR A 12 -14.30 -9.46 5.37
C TYR A 12 -12.97 -8.70 5.43
N THR A 13 -11.88 -9.27 4.92
CA THR A 13 -10.58 -8.59 4.90
C THR A 13 -10.64 -7.30 4.07
N ARG A 14 -11.30 -7.31 2.91
CA ARG A 14 -11.48 -6.11 2.07
C ARG A 14 -12.20 -5.02 2.84
N ASP A 15 -13.40 -5.34 3.32
CA ASP A 15 -14.31 -4.35 3.88
C ASP A 15 -13.76 -3.80 5.20
N PHE A 16 -13.18 -4.67 6.04
CA PHE A 16 -12.58 -4.27 7.30
C PHE A 16 -11.35 -3.39 7.10
N LEU A 17 -10.45 -3.73 6.18
CA LEU A 17 -9.28 -2.91 5.88
C LEU A 17 -9.70 -1.54 5.32
N ILE A 18 -10.67 -1.48 4.39
CA ILE A 18 -11.17 -0.21 3.84
C ILE A 18 -11.80 0.66 4.92
N ALA A 19 -12.62 0.08 5.80
CA ALA A 19 -13.25 0.81 6.89
C ALA A 19 -12.20 1.43 7.84
N LEU A 20 -11.18 0.66 8.22
CA LEU A 20 -10.07 1.14 9.05
C LEU A 20 -9.27 2.24 8.34
N TYR A 21 -8.89 2.02 7.08
CA TYR A 21 -8.11 2.99 6.30
C TYR A 21 -8.83 4.32 6.09
N SER A 22 -10.17 4.29 6.05
CA SER A 22 -11.01 5.47 5.83
C SER A 22 -11.20 6.34 7.08
N HIS A 23 -10.79 5.87 8.26
CA HIS A 23 -11.04 6.56 9.52
C HIS A 23 -9.76 7.24 10.07
N LYS A 24 -9.74 8.58 10.11
CA LYS A 24 -8.55 9.38 10.48
C LYS A 24 -7.95 9.08 11.86
N ALA A 25 -8.74 8.55 12.81
CA ALA A 25 -8.24 8.19 14.14
C ALA A 25 -7.48 6.85 14.17
N VAL A 26 -7.55 6.04 13.11
CA VAL A 26 -6.82 4.78 13.01
C VAL A 26 -5.38 5.07 12.59
N THR A 27 -4.43 4.64 13.41
CA THR A 27 -2.99 4.85 13.18
C THR A 27 -2.27 3.61 12.66
N GLY A 28 -2.91 2.45 12.71
CA GLY A 28 -2.33 1.20 12.25
C GLY A 28 -3.28 0.01 12.33
N PHE A 29 -2.87 -1.08 11.72
CA PHE A 29 -3.56 -2.37 11.72
C PHE A 29 -2.54 -3.49 11.92
N ILE A 30 -2.87 -4.47 12.75
CA ILE A 30 -2.05 -5.66 12.98
C ILE A 30 -2.91 -6.88 12.66
N MET A 31 -2.46 -7.70 11.69
CA MET A 31 -3.04 -9.01 11.45
C MET A 31 -2.44 -10.00 12.44
N TRP A 32 -3.27 -10.58 13.30
CA TRP A 32 -2.82 -11.58 14.25
C TRP A 32 -2.69 -12.94 13.56
N GLY A 33 -1.45 -13.37 13.31
CA GLY A 33 -1.12 -14.67 12.73
C GLY A 33 -1.44 -14.77 11.23
N PHE A 34 -0.41 -14.85 10.40
CA PHE A 34 -0.59 -14.94 8.95
C PHE A 34 -0.43 -16.37 8.41
N TRP A 35 0.17 -17.29 9.17
CA TRP A 35 0.52 -18.65 8.69
C TRP A 35 -0.22 -19.73 9.49
N GLU A 36 -0.90 -20.63 8.76
CA GLU A 36 -1.79 -21.66 9.29
C GLU A 36 -1.12 -22.53 10.37
N SER A 37 0.09 -23.05 10.11
CA SER A 37 0.80 -23.95 11.02
C SER A 37 1.22 -23.32 12.35
N ALA A 38 1.27 -21.99 12.43
CA ALA A 38 1.65 -21.24 13.63
C ALA A 38 0.48 -20.45 14.23
N HIS A 39 -0.74 -20.66 13.75
CA HIS A 39 -1.92 -19.94 14.20
C HIS A 39 -2.74 -20.76 15.20
N TRP A 40 -3.13 -20.16 16.32
CA TRP A 40 -4.04 -20.76 17.32
C TRP A 40 -5.48 -21.00 16.80
N LYS A 41 -5.78 -20.50 15.60
CA LYS A 41 -7.00 -20.67 14.80
C LYS A 41 -6.61 -20.83 13.32
N PRO A 42 -6.15 -22.01 12.89
CA PRO A 42 -5.53 -22.23 11.58
C PRO A 42 -6.35 -21.68 10.40
N ALA A 43 -7.67 -21.89 10.41
CA ALA A 43 -8.56 -21.41 9.35
C ALA A 43 -8.63 -19.88 9.21
N ALA A 44 -8.16 -19.10 10.18
CA ALA A 44 -8.11 -17.64 10.12
C ALA A 44 -6.85 -17.06 9.46
N ALA A 45 -5.85 -17.90 9.15
CA ALA A 45 -4.59 -17.47 8.55
C ALA A 45 -4.74 -16.97 7.09
N MET A 46 -3.68 -16.37 6.56
CA MET A 46 -3.57 -15.85 5.19
C MET A 46 -2.78 -16.80 4.25
N PHE A 47 -1.83 -17.53 4.83
CA PHE A 47 -1.10 -18.61 4.18
C PHE A 47 -1.56 -19.95 4.75
N ARG A 48 -1.72 -20.94 3.87
CA ARG A 48 -1.90 -22.33 4.26
C ARG A 48 -0.59 -22.91 4.80
N SER A 49 -0.67 -24.11 5.36
CA SER A 49 0.45 -24.81 5.98
C SER A 49 1.61 -25.07 5.00
N ASP A 50 1.28 -25.22 3.72
CA ASP A 50 2.21 -25.42 2.59
C ASP A 50 2.70 -24.11 1.95
N TRP A 51 2.42 -22.96 2.56
CA TRP A 51 2.69 -21.60 2.05
C TRP A 51 1.90 -21.18 0.82
N SER A 52 0.92 -21.98 0.37
CA SER A 52 -0.02 -21.49 -0.63
C SER A 52 -0.89 -20.37 -0.08
N GLU A 53 -1.22 -19.41 -0.93
CA GLU A 53 -1.94 -18.20 -0.54
C GLU A 53 -3.45 -18.43 -0.50
N LYS A 54 -4.10 -17.84 0.49
CA LYS A 54 -5.56 -17.77 0.54
C LYS A 54 -6.07 -16.46 -0.08
N PRO A 55 -7.32 -16.41 -0.58
CA PRO A 55 -7.88 -15.22 -1.22
C PRO A 55 -7.80 -13.93 -0.38
N ASN A 56 -7.92 -14.03 0.94
CA ASN A 56 -7.78 -12.89 1.86
C ASN A 56 -6.36 -12.28 1.89
N LEU A 57 -5.31 -13.06 1.63
CA LEU A 57 -3.96 -12.52 1.44
C LEU A 57 -3.87 -11.70 0.16
N GLN A 58 -4.48 -12.18 -0.93
CA GLN A 58 -4.48 -11.45 -2.20
C GLN A 58 -5.15 -10.09 -2.04
N VAL A 59 -6.31 -10.03 -1.38
CA VAL A 59 -6.98 -8.76 -1.03
C VAL A 59 -6.06 -7.83 -0.24
N TRP A 60 -5.37 -8.36 0.78
CA TRP A 60 -4.43 -7.55 1.56
C TRP A 60 -3.30 -7.00 0.68
N LYS A 61 -2.73 -7.81 -0.23
CA LYS A 61 -1.68 -7.36 -1.15
C LYS A 61 -2.20 -6.28 -2.11
N ASP A 62 -3.36 -6.51 -2.70
CA ASP A 62 -3.98 -5.59 -3.66
C ASP A 62 -4.24 -4.23 -3.04
N LEU A 63 -4.71 -4.19 -1.80
CA LEU A 63 -4.94 -2.93 -1.07
C LEU A 63 -3.62 -2.33 -0.57
N VAL A 64 -2.86 -3.07 0.24
CA VAL A 64 -1.74 -2.52 1.02
C VAL A 64 -0.46 -2.35 0.20
N LEU A 65 -0.19 -3.26 -0.73
CA LEU A 65 0.99 -3.19 -1.60
C LEU A 65 0.68 -2.57 -2.97
N GLY A 66 -0.60 -2.54 -3.36
CA GLY A 66 -1.10 -1.96 -4.59
C GLY A 66 -1.78 -0.61 -4.37
N ALA A 67 -3.11 -0.63 -4.21
CA ALA A 67 -3.99 0.53 -4.25
C ALA A 67 -3.58 1.66 -3.31
N TRP A 68 -3.07 1.34 -2.11
CA TRP A 68 -2.63 2.32 -1.11
C TRP A 68 -1.16 2.69 -1.22
N LYS A 69 -0.58 2.55 -2.41
CA LYS A 69 0.72 3.11 -2.78
C LYS A 69 0.60 3.97 -4.02
N THR A 70 1.24 5.13 -3.99
CA THR A 70 1.33 5.98 -5.18
C THR A 70 2.40 5.46 -6.14
N ARG A 71 1.98 5.27 -7.40
CA ARG A 71 2.86 5.08 -8.56
C ARG A 71 2.36 6.02 -9.64
N LEU A 72 3.23 6.90 -10.11
CA LEU A 72 2.86 7.93 -11.08
C LEU A 72 4.08 8.25 -11.95
N ASP A 73 3.84 8.30 -13.25
CA ASP A 73 4.73 8.90 -14.24
C ASP A 73 4.00 10.09 -14.87
N GLY A 74 4.71 11.21 -15.06
CA GLY A 74 4.11 12.44 -15.57
C GLY A 74 5.14 13.40 -16.13
N VAL A 75 4.66 14.37 -16.91
CA VAL A 75 5.47 15.45 -17.48
C VAL A 75 5.17 16.72 -16.70
N SER A 76 6.21 17.39 -16.22
CA SER A 76 6.06 18.67 -15.55
C SER A 76 5.60 19.77 -16.51
N SER A 77 5.03 20.85 -15.96
CA SER A 77 4.77 22.08 -16.69
C SER A 77 6.05 22.71 -17.24
N ALA A 78 5.90 23.76 -18.07
CA ALA A 78 7.03 24.57 -18.55
C ALA A 78 7.83 25.22 -17.40
N GLN A 79 7.21 25.38 -16.23
CA GLN A 79 7.82 25.90 -15.00
C GLN A 79 8.49 24.79 -14.17
N GLY A 80 8.42 23.53 -14.60
CA GLY A 80 8.99 22.39 -13.87
C GLY A 80 8.12 21.88 -12.72
N GLU A 81 6.82 22.18 -12.73
CA GLU A 81 5.89 21.82 -11.65
C GLU A 81 5.01 20.62 -12.05
N LEU A 82 4.72 19.76 -11.08
CA LEU A 82 3.80 18.63 -11.23
C LEU A 82 3.03 18.43 -9.92
N ASP A 83 1.72 18.66 -9.95
CA ASP A 83 0.84 18.40 -8.82
C ASP A 83 0.34 16.96 -8.84
N VAL A 84 0.46 16.28 -7.69
CA VAL A 84 0.14 14.86 -7.56
C VAL A 84 -0.72 14.64 -6.32
N ARG A 85 -1.79 13.87 -6.48
CA ARG A 85 -2.51 13.28 -5.35
C ARG A 85 -1.96 11.88 -5.09
N GLY A 86 -1.56 11.63 -3.85
CA GLY A 86 -0.99 10.33 -3.46
C GLY A 86 -1.46 9.84 -2.09
N HIS A 87 -1.17 8.56 -1.83
CA HIS A 87 -1.34 7.91 -0.54
C HIS A 87 -0.12 8.23 0.34
N HIS A 88 -0.31 8.32 1.66
CA HIS A 88 0.81 8.55 2.56
C HIS A 88 1.84 7.42 2.46
N GLY A 89 3.12 7.77 2.54
CA GLY A 89 4.19 6.79 2.46
C GLY A 89 5.53 7.39 2.08
N ARG A 90 6.54 6.53 2.07
CA ARG A 90 7.89 6.86 1.59
C ARG A 90 8.00 6.52 0.12
N TYR A 91 8.48 7.50 -0.66
CA TYR A 91 8.62 7.40 -2.10
C TYR A 91 10.02 7.78 -2.54
N ARG A 92 10.40 7.26 -3.72
CA ARG A 92 11.51 7.79 -4.49
C ARG A 92 10.93 8.56 -5.66
N VAL A 93 11.24 9.85 -5.72
CA VAL A 93 10.86 10.73 -6.82
C VAL A 93 12.06 10.85 -7.74
N THR A 94 11.83 10.64 -9.04
CA THR A 94 12.87 10.71 -10.07
C THR A 94 12.40 11.70 -11.14
N ALA A 95 13.28 12.61 -11.54
CA ALA A 95 13.05 13.55 -12.62
C ALA A 95 14.15 13.41 -13.68
N SER A 96 13.79 13.61 -14.94
CA SER A 96 14.74 13.60 -16.06
C SER A 96 14.50 14.75 -17.03
N VAL A 97 15.58 15.37 -17.50
CA VAL A 97 15.58 16.41 -18.53
C VAL A 97 16.80 16.24 -19.42
N ASN A 98 16.62 16.24 -20.74
CA ASN A 98 17.71 16.12 -21.73
C ASN A 98 18.69 14.95 -21.43
N GLY A 99 18.17 13.81 -20.98
CA GLY A 99 18.96 12.61 -20.67
C GLY A 99 19.69 12.64 -19.32
N LYS A 100 19.60 13.73 -18.54
CA LYS A 100 20.11 13.78 -17.16
C LYS A 100 19.00 13.41 -16.19
N THR A 101 19.32 12.65 -15.16
CA THR A 101 18.34 12.13 -14.18
C THR A 101 18.80 12.38 -12.76
N VAL A 102 17.88 12.80 -11.89
CA VAL A 102 18.10 12.98 -10.45
C VAL A 102 16.98 12.28 -9.69
N SER A 103 17.32 11.63 -8.57
CA SER A 103 16.36 10.98 -7.68
C SER A 103 16.50 11.47 -6.25
N ARG A 104 15.38 11.54 -5.52
CA ARG A 104 15.35 11.89 -4.10
C ARG A 104 14.29 11.08 -3.37
N GLU A 105 14.57 10.75 -2.11
CA GLU A 105 13.54 10.21 -1.22
C GLU A 105 12.61 11.32 -0.73
N PHE A 106 11.34 10.99 -0.58
CA PHE A 106 10.28 11.91 -0.14
C PHE A 106 9.24 11.15 0.67
N ASP A 107 8.95 11.64 1.87
CA ASP A 107 7.89 11.13 2.72
C ASP A 107 6.63 12.01 2.52
N LEU A 108 5.57 11.44 1.94
CA LEU A 108 4.27 12.10 1.80
C LEU A 108 3.46 11.91 3.09
N ALA A 109 3.39 12.97 3.89
CA ALA A 109 2.68 13.01 5.17
C ALA A 109 1.23 13.55 5.02
N PRO A 110 0.38 13.39 6.04
CA PRO A 110 -0.91 14.07 6.10
C PRO A 110 -0.76 15.58 5.90
N GLY A 111 -1.59 16.17 5.03
CA GLY A 111 -1.49 17.59 4.66
C GLY A 111 -0.67 17.85 3.39
N GLY A 112 -0.04 16.83 2.82
CA GLY A 112 0.74 16.94 1.58
C GLY A 112 2.22 17.26 1.84
N GLY A 113 2.94 17.60 0.78
CA GLY A 113 4.33 18.03 0.87
C GLY A 113 4.89 18.42 -0.49
N ARG A 114 6.05 19.06 -0.48
CA ARG A 114 6.77 19.49 -1.68
C ARG A 114 8.14 18.85 -1.71
N VAL A 115 8.50 18.28 -2.86
CA VAL A 115 9.87 17.85 -3.17
C VAL A 115 10.41 18.69 -4.31
N VAL A 116 11.66 19.14 -4.18
CA VAL A 116 12.37 19.87 -5.22
C VAL A 116 13.58 19.05 -5.64
N LEU A 117 13.71 18.83 -6.95
CA LEU A 117 14.87 18.21 -7.58
C LEU A 117 15.54 19.26 -8.45
N GLN A 118 16.84 19.45 -8.28
CA GLN A 118 17.64 20.31 -9.15
C GLN A 118 18.34 19.43 -10.17
N LEU A 119 18.07 19.68 -11.46
CA LEU A 119 18.74 18.97 -12.55
C LEU A 119 19.95 19.79 -13.05
N PRO A 120 21.03 19.12 -13.50
CA PRO A 120 22.27 19.80 -13.90
C PRO A 120 22.21 20.41 -15.31
#